data_AF-A0A6G3MF71-F1
#
_entry.id   AF-A0A6G3MF71-F1
#
_cell.length_a   1.000
_cell.length_b   1.000
_cell.length_c   1.000
_cell.angle_alpha   90.00
_cell.angle_beta   90.00
_cell.angle_gamma   90.00
#
_symmetry.space_group_name_H-M   'P 1'
#
loop_
_entity.id
_entity.type
_entity.pdbx_description
1 polymer ?
#
loop_
_entity_poly.entity_id
_entity_poly.type
_entity_poly.pdbx_seq_one_letter_code
_entity_poly.pdbx_strand_id
1 'polypeptide(L)'
;MNIQSLHKFIHWFVFYINNLNCEFNWNIFDDVFELETPQPKILFFTAVVSKLYDIIDASKNSILTDLIKKLSVPKRDFYLQFNSDDSKLQIMRVLAFGIKEKKNNQQIIQDLENNARQLKFDSIIGPILTTLLKGGYKTPSHTISIIDKYSSILEQFNKNENDHMECISAAYYFWKNNPTRIKHIIQLLEQRKFINSHDILNWFLNLQYEQKSVELLPWDVIFTYINIYTCNFIKYKTEYSKLKIIDKTKESYDLGENQQQQSDEQLTTAKHKKETAKEERKKLLLLIVEKICVCISNYVEDCQAQNKPLVCTWFVYILQRLQQILFENIGCFCYLHEFLQSLIDFSNNEEHVVEILKRFQSIYT
;
A
#
# COMPACT_ATOMS: atom_id res chain seq x y z
N MET A 1 -17.66 6.90 -15.59
CA MET A 1 -17.48 5.52 -15.06
C MET A 1 -17.01 5.62 -13.62
N ASN A 2 -17.57 4.83 -12.70
CA ASN A 2 -17.11 4.80 -11.31
C ASN A 2 -15.67 4.23 -11.23
N ILE A 3 -14.87 4.72 -10.28
CA ILE A 3 -13.46 4.33 -10.16
C ILE A 3 -13.23 2.84 -9.90
N GLN A 4 -14.15 2.19 -9.18
CA GLN A 4 -14.11 0.76 -8.93
C GLN A 4 -14.25 -0.01 -10.26
N SER A 5 -15.18 0.41 -11.11
CA SER A 5 -15.37 -0.16 -12.45
C SER A 5 -14.16 0.13 -13.35
N LEU A 6 -13.58 1.34 -13.26
CA LEU A 6 -12.35 1.67 -14.00
C LEU A 6 -11.20 0.75 -13.61
N HIS A 7 -11.00 0.50 -12.32
CA HIS A 7 -9.96 -0.41 -11.83
C HIS A 7 -10.15 -1.83 -12.35
N LYS A 8 -11.36 -2.38 -12.23
CA LYS A 8 -11.71 -3.70 -12.76
C LYS A 8 -11.47 -3.77 -14.27
N PHE A 9 -11.84 -2.72 -14.99
CA PHE A 9 -11.65 -2.62 -16.43
C PHE A 9 -10.16 -2.58 -16.81
N ILE A 10 -9.32 -1.81 -16.10
CA ILE A 10 -7.86 -1.79 -16.30
C ILE A 10 -7.29 -3.20 -16.13
N HIS A 11 -7.61 -3.88 -15.03
CA HIS A 11 -7.09 -5.22 -14.77
C HIS A 11 -7.53 -6.25 -15.82
N TRP A 12 -8.82 -6.24 -16.18
CA TRP A 12 -9.35 -7.10 -17.22
C TRP A 12 -8.68 -6.83 -18.58
N PHE A 13 -8.53 -5.55 -18.95
CA PHE A 13 -7.96 -5.18 -20.23
C PHE A 13 -6.48 -5.51 -20.32
N VAL A 14 -5.71 -5.28 -19.25
CA VAL A 14 -4.29 -5.71 -19.16
C VAL A 14 -4.18 -7.23 -19.34
N PHE A 15 -5.03 -8.01 -18.68
CA PHE A 15 -5.05 -9.46 -18.84
C PHE A 15 -5.38 -9.87 -20.27
N TYR A 16 -6.42 -9.28 -20.87
CA TYR A 16 -6.84 -9.54 -22.24
C TYR A 16 -5.72 -9.23 -23.26
N ILE A 17 -5.13 -8.04 -23.18
CA ILE A 17 -4.08 -7.57 -24.09
C ILE A 17 -2.79 -8.38 -23.93
N ASN A 18 -2.43 -8.77 -22.70
CA ASN A 18 -1.26 -9.62 -22.46
C ASN A 18 -1.42 -10.98 -23.15
N ASN A 19 -2.61 -11.59 -23.14
CA ASN A 19 -2.87 -12.86 -23.84
C ASN A 19 -2.82 -12.73 -25.37
N LEU A 20 -2.91 -11.51 -25.90
CA LEU A 20 -2.77 -11.20 -27.32
C LEU A 20 -1.39 -10.61 -27.66
N ASN A 21 -0.38 -10.77 -26.80
CA ASN A 21 0.97 -10.22 -27.01
C ASN A 21 1.02 -8.71 -27.33
N CYS A 22 0.09 -7.94 -26.74
CA CYS A 22 -0.12 -6.52 -27.01
C CYS A 22 -0.72 -6.15 -28.38
N GLU A 23 -1.19 -7.13 -29.16
CA GLU A 23 -1.88 -6.89 -30.43
C GLU A 23 -3.27 -6.29 -30.17
N PHE A 24 -3.39 -5.00 -30.45
CA PHE A 24 -4.63 -4.24 -30.38
C PHE A 24 -4.53 -3.03 -31.29
N ASN A 25 -5.67 -2.54 -31.79
CA ASN A 25 -5.69 -1.31 -32.57
C ASN A 25 -5.55 -0.09 -31.65
N TRP A 26 -4.31 0.26 -31.30
CA TRP A 26 -3.99 1.39 -30.41
C TRP A 26 -4.26 2.77 -31.05
N ASN A 27 -4.44 2.84 -32.37
CA ASN A 27 -4.73 4.08 -33.09
C ASN A 27 -6.14 4.63 -32.79
N ILE A 28 -7.02 3.80 -32.21
CA ILE A 28 -8.35 4.23 -31.73
C ILE A 28 -8.24 5.38 -30.70
N PHE A 29 -7.04 5.61 -30.17
CA PHE A 29 -6.80 6.56 -29.08
C PHE A 29 -5.89 7.73 -29.48
N ASP A 30 -5.59 7.90 -30.77
CA ASP A 30 -4.75 9.00 -31.26
C ASP A 30 -5.36 10.37 -30.95
N ASP A 31 -6.70 10.45 -31.02
CA ASP A 31 -7.52 11.61 -30.67
C ASP A 31 -7.31 12.09 -29.22
N VAL A 32 -6.90 11.20 -28.32
CA VAL A 32 -6.74 11.51 -26.91
C VAL A 32 -5.42 12.24 -26.64
N PHE A 33 -4.40 12.07 -27.49
CA PHE A 33 -3.08 12.69 -27.29
C PHE A 33 -3.03 14.16 -27.71
N GLU A 34 -4.01 14.64 -28.48
CA GLU A 34 -4.09 16.01 -28.96
C GLU A 34 -4.76 16.97 -27.96
N LEU A 35 -5.31 16.44 -26.86
CA LEU A 35 -6.06 17.21 -25.87
C LEU A 35 -5.13 17.75 -24.75
N GLU A 36 -5.23 19.06 -24.46
CA GLU A 36 -4.38 19.77 -23.48
C GLU A 36 -4.58 19.31 -22.02
N THR A 37 -5.73 18.72 -21.70
CA THR A 37 -6.10 18.34 -20.33
C THR A 37 -6.08 16.81 -20.15
N PRO A 38 -5.45 16.26 -19.10
CA PRO A 38 -5.43 14.82 -18.85
C PRO A 38 -6.84 14.27 -18.60
N GLN A 39 -7.46 13.75 -19.65
CA GLN A 39 -8.77 13.12 -19.59
C GLN A 39 -8.69 11.73 -18.95
N PRO A 40 -9.80 11.21 -18.38
CA PRO A 40 -9.87 9.84 -17.85
C PRO A 40 -9.37 8.76 -18.82
N LYS A 41 -9.49 8.99 -20.13
CA LYS A 41 -8.94 8.13 -21.18
C LYS A 41 -7.41 8.03 -21.11
N ILE A 42 -6.68 9.14 -21.03
CA ILE A 42 -5.20 9.14 -20.94
C ILE A 42 -4.75 8.41 -19.68
N LEU A 43 -5.43 8.67 -18.56
CA LEU A 43 -5.15 8.01 -17.29
C LEU A 43 -5.35 6.49 -17.39
N PHE A 44 -6.43 6.05 -18.04
CA PHE A 44 -6.67 4.64 -18.32
C PHE A 44 -5.55 4.00 -19.14
N PHE A 45 -5.14 4.60 -20.26
CA PHE A 45 -4.08 4.04 -21.10
C PHE A 45 -2.72 4.04 -20.43
N THR A 46 -2.38 5.13 -19.74
CA THR A 46 -1.15 5.23 -18.96
C THR A 46 -1.12 4.14 -17.89
N ALA A 47 -2.24 3.89 -17.20
CA ALA A 47 -2.38 2.80 -16.25
C ALA A 47 -2.22 1.42 -16.88
N VAL A 48 -2.87 1.16 -18.02
CA VAL A 48 -2.78 -0.11 -18.75
C VAL A 48 -1.36 -0.38 -19.21
N VAL A 49 -0.73 0.58 -19.89
CA VAL A 49 0.65 0.43 -20.40
C VAL A 49 1.65 0.32 -19.26
N SER A 50 1.47 1.07 -18.17
CA SER A 50 2.27 0.93 -16.95
C SER A 50 2.16 -0.49 -16.37
N LYS A 51 0.95 -1.08 -16.29
CA LYS A 51 0.79 -2.46 -15.81
C LYS A 51 1.31 -3.51 -16.80
N LEU A 52 1.18 -3.30 -18.11
CA LEU A 52 1.79 -4.18 -19.12
C LEU A 52 3.31 -4.15 -19.01
N TYR A 53 3.91 -2.99 -18.77
CA TYR A 53 5.35 -2.85 -18.56
C TYR A 53 5.84 -3.58 -17.29
N ASP A 54 4.97 -3.80 -16.30
CA ASP A 54 5.32 -4.59 -15.12
C ASP A 54 5.32 -6.11 -15.37
N ILE A 55 4.62 -6.58 -16.41
CA ILE A 55 4.41 -8.02 -16.70
C ILE A 55 5.26 -8.48 -17.89
N ILE A 56 5.39 -7.63 -18.90
CA ILE A 56 6.02 -7.94 -20.18
C ILE A 56 7.42 -7.33 -20.23
N ASP A 57 8.36 -8.11 -20.72
CA ASP A 57 9.70 -7.62 -21.04
C ASP A 57 9.63 -6.66 -22.24
N ALA A 58 9.61 -5.35 -21.94
CA ALA A 58 9.50 -4.30 -22.96
C ALA A 58 10.60 -4.40 -24.03
N SER A 59 11.78 -4.94 -23.70
CA SER A 59 12.86 -5.12 -24.68
C SER A 59 12.52 -6.13 -25.79
N LYS A 60 11.55 -7.02 -25.55
CA LYS A 60 11.11 -8.06 -26.48
C LYS A 60 9.81 -7.74 -27.18
N ASN A 61 9.12 -6.66 -26.80
CA ASN A 61 7.84 -6.27 -27.38
C ASN A 61 7.94 -4.84 -27.94
N SER A 62 8.05 -4.73 -29.27
CA SER A 62 8.17 -3.46 -29.98
C SER A 62 6.94 -2.56 -29.79
N ILE A 63 5.74 -3.14 -29.84
CA ILE A 63 4.47 -2.44 -29.64
C ILE A 63 4.46 -1.75 -28.28
N LEU A 64 4.80 -2.49 -27.21
CA LEU A 64 4.87 -1.94 -25.86
C LEU A 64 5.94 -0.86 -25.74
N THR A 65 7.11 -1.03 -26.37
CA THR A 65 8.16 -0.02 -26.37
C THR A 65 7.70 1.29 -27.02
N ASP A 66 6.96 1.22 -28.12
CA ASP A 66 6.44 2.39 -28.80
C ASP A 66 5.32 3.07 -27.99
N LEU A 67 4.45 2.30 -27.34
CA LEU A 67 3.44 2.83 -26.42
C LEU A 67 4.06 3.53 -25.20
N ILE A 68 5.11 2.95 -24.61
CA ILE A 68 5.86 3.56 -23.50
C ILE A 68 6.42 4.92 -23.91
N LYS A 69 7.00 5.03 -25.11
CA LYS A 69 7.52 6.30 -25.64
C LYS A 69 6.37 7.29 -25.89
N LYS A 70 5.29 6.85 -26.55
CA LYS A 70 4.14 7.70 -26.91
C LYS A 70 3.45 8.29 -25.68
N LEU A 71 3.27 7.48 -24.64
CA LEU A 71 2.65 7.91 -23.37
C LEU A 71 3.66 8.51 -22.39
N SER A 72 4.93 8.63 -22.77
CA SER A 72 6.01 9.12 -21.89
C SER A 72 6.05 8.42 -20.53
N VAL A 73 5.81 7.11 -20.51
CA VAL A 73 5.79 6.33 -19.26
C VAL A 73 7.21 6.31 -18.67
N PRO A 74 7.39 6.67 -17.39
CA PRO A 74 8.72 6.74 -16.79
C PRO A 74 9.45 5.40 -16.84
N LYS A 75 10.77 5.45 -17.09
CA LYS A 75 11.62 4.26 -17.07
C LYS A 75 11.64 3.63 -15.67
N ARG A 76 11.56 2.29 -15.62
CA ARG A 76 11.59 1.47 -14.40
C ARG A 76 13.00 1.35 -13.81
N ASP A 77 13.66 2.47 -13.54
CA ASP A 77 14.98 2.53 -12.90
C ASP A 77 14.89 2.94 -11.43
N PHE A 78 16.00 2.83 -10.69
CA PHE A 78 16.10 3.33 -9.32
C PHE A 78 16.54 4.80 -9.28
N TYR A 79 16.16 5.50 -8.21
CA TYR A 79 16.49 6.90 -7.98
C TYR A 79 17.27 7.06 -6.69
N LEU A 80 18.30 7.90 -6.72
CA LEU A 80 19.03 8.31 -5.53
C LEU A 80 18.69 9.77 -5.28
N GLN A 81 17.91 10.04 -4.24
CA GLN A 81 17.43 11.39 -3.91
C GLN A 81 18.47 12.28 -3.22
N PHE A 82 19.74 11.89 -3.23
CA PHE A 82 20.79 12.59 -2.51
C PHE A 82 21.64 13.42 -3.47
N ASN A 83 21.61 14.74 -3.30
CA ASN A 83 22.53 15.65 -3.98
C ASN A 83 23.94 15.52 -3.40
N SER A 84 24.98 15.84 -4.19
CA SER A 84 26.40 15.65 -3.85
C SER A 84 26.86 16.28 -2.52
N ASP A 85 26.13 17.30 -2.04
CA ASP A 85 26.43 18.06 -0.83
C ASP A 85 25.60 17.63 0.39
N ASP A 86 24.79 16.58 0.26
CA ASP A 86 23.92 16.12 1.35
C ASP A 86 24.74 15.38 2.43
N SER A 87 24.63 15.82 3.69
CA SER A 87 25.24 15.15 4.85
C SER A 87 24.79 13.68 4.97
N LYS A 88 23.63 13.32 4.41
CA LYS A 88 23.15 11.93 4.31
C LYS A 88 24.02 11.06 3.40
N LEU A 89 24.74 11.63 2.43
CA LEU A 89 25.70 10.89 1.59
C LEU A 89 26.88 10.35 2.38
N GLN A 90 27.28 11.03 3.47
CA GLN A 90 28.39 10.56 4.29
C GLN A 90 28.04 9.22 4.94
N ILE A 91 26.83 9.09 5.48
CA ILE A 91 26.29 7.84 6.03
C ILE A 91 26.28 6.73 4.97
N MET A 92 25.81 7.04 3.76
CA MET A 92 25.79 6.09 2.64
C MET A 92 27.20 5.63 2.24
N ARG A 93 28.18 6.55 2.23
CA ARG A 93 29.57 6.22 1.89
C ARG A 93 30.19 5.31 2.94
N VAL A 94 29.96 5.58 4.23
CA VAL A 94 30.43 4.75 5.35
C VAL A 94 29.88 3.32 5.23
N LEU A 95 28.57 3.20 5.02
CA LEU A 95 27.93 1.89 4.84
C LEU A 95 28.41 1.18 3.56
N ALA A 96 28.48 1.89 2.44
CA ALA A 96 28.95 1.32 1.17
C ALA A 96 30.41 0.84 1.27
N PHE A 97 31.27 1.57 1.98
CA PHE A 97 32.65 1.15 2.25
C PHE A 97 32.67 -0.09 3.15
N GLY A 98 31.91 -0.11 4.25
CA GLY A 98 31.80 -1.27 5.12
C GLY A 98 31.31 -2.54 4.41
N ILE A 99 30.35 -2.40 3.48
CA ILE A 99 29.84 -3.49 2.65
C ILE A 99 30.91 -3.99 1.68
N LYS A 100 31.66 -3.08 1.04
CA LYS A 100 32.74 -3.44 0.09
C LYS A 100 33.89 -4.18 0.79
N GLU A 101 34.30 -3.70 1.95
CA GLU A 101 35.36 -4.29 2.78
C GLU A 101 34.90 -5.53 3.56
N LYS A 102 33.62 -5.94 3.43
CA LYS A 102 33.02 -7.07 4.15
C LYS A 102 33.24 -7.01 5.66
N LYS A 103 33.19 -5.81 6.24
CA LYS A 103 33.28 -5.59 7.69
C LYS A 103 32.17 -6.34 8.42
N ASN A 104 32.41 -6.67 9.69
CA ASN A 104 31.37 -7.24 10.56
C ASN A 104 30.26 -6.21 10.81
N ASN A 105 29.00 -6.64 10.89
CA ASN A 105 27.84 -5.78 11.13
C ASN A 105 28.02 -4.91 12.39
N GLN A 106 28.63 -5.43 13.45
CA GLN A 106 28.91 -4.65 14.67
C GLN A 106 29.87 -3.48 14.43
N GLN A 107 30.89 -3.66 13.60
CA GLN A 107 31.83 -2.58 13.26
C GLN A 107 31.14 -1.53 12.40
N ILE A 108 30.30 -1.96 11.45
CA ILE A 108 29.52 -1.03 10.62
C ILE A 108 28.55 -0.22 11.48
N ILE A 109 27.89 -0.84 12.47
CA ILE A 109 27.00 -0.15 13.41
C ILE A 109 27.77 0.93 14.18
N GLN A 110 28.94 0.61 14.73
CA GLN A 110 29.77 1.58 15.46
C GLN A 110 30.19 2.74 14.57
N ASP A 111 30.64 2.46 13.34
CA ASP A 111 31.00 3.48 12.37
C ASP A 111 29.81 4.41 12.06
N LEU A 112 28.60 3.84 11.89
CA LEU A 112 27.37 4.58 11.62
C LEU A 112 26.92 5.43 12.81
N GLU A 113 26.95 4.89 14.03
CA GLU A 113 26.58 5.63 15.25
C GLU A 113 27.51 6.84 15.49
N ASN A 114 28.81 6.66 15.26
CA ASN A 114 29.78 7.75 15.39
C ASN A 114 29.51 8.88 14.39
N ASN A 115 29.22 8.54 13.13
CA ASN A 115 28.89 9.53 12.10
C ASN A 115 27.53 10.20 12.36
N ALA A 116 26.52 9.44 12.81
CA ALA A 116 25.21 9.98 13.15
C ALA A 116 25.30 11.05 14.25
N ARG A 117 26.09 10.79 15.30
CA ARG A 117 26.33 11.73 16.40
C ARG A 117 27.04 13.00 15.93
N GLN A 118 28.05 12.86 15.06
CA GLN A 118 28.78 14.01 14.52
C GLN A 118 27.88 14.91 13.65
N LEU A 119 26.98 14.30 12.88
CA LEU A 119 26.08 15.00 11.96
C LEU A 119 24.77 15.45 12.61
N LYS A 120 24.52 15.08 13.87
CA LYS A 120 23.29 15.38 14.63
C LYS A 120 22.02 14.99 13.87
N PHE A 121 22.04 13.82 13.23
CA PHE A 121 20.85 13.29 12.57
C PHE A 121 19.93 12.60 13.57
N ASP A 122 18.64 12.94 13.52
CA ASP A 122 17.60 12.30 14.34
C ASP A 122 17.30 10.87 13.85
N SER A 123 17.33 10.65 12.53
CA SER A 123 17.25 9.31 11.94
C SER A 123 18.20 9.18 10.74
N ILE A 124 18.79 7.99 10.61
CA ILE A 124 19.70 7.64 9.51
C ILE A 124 19.23 6.40 8.74
N ILE A 125 18.03 5.90 9.03
CA ILE A 125 17.51 4.66 8.44
C ILE A 125 17.26 4.80 6.93
N GLY A 126 16.77 5.96 6.48
CA GLY A 126 16.53 6.21 5.05
C GLY A 126 17.79 6.06 4.18
N PRO A 127 18.90 6.74 4.51
CA PRO A 127 20.20 6.56 3.85
C PRO A 127 20.75 5.13 3.92
N ILE A 128 20.59 4.46 5.07
CA ILE A 128 20.99 3.06 5.24
C ILE A 128 20.24 2.17 4.26
N LEU A 129 18.90 2.21 4.29
CA LEU A 129 18.07 1.39 3.44
C LEU A 129 18.34 1.67 1.96
N THR A 130 18.46 2.93 1.56
CA THR A 130 18.76 3.32 0.18
C THR A 130 20.08 2.70 -0.31
N THR A 131 21.10 2.66 0.56
CA THR A 131 22.39 2.05 0.25
C THR A 131 22.28 0.53 0.10
N LEU A 132 21.51 -0.12 0.97
CA LEU A 132 21.24 -1.57 0.88
C LEU A 132 20.47 -1.91 -0.40
N LEU A 133 19.43 -1.14 -0.72
CA LEU A 133 18.66 -1.31 -1.96
C LEU A 133 19.55 -1.10 -3.20
N LYS A 134 20.47 -0.13 -3.17
CA LYS A 134 21.48 0.05 -4.22
C LYS A 134 22.43 -1.14 -4.32
N GLY A 135 22.76 -1.81 -3.23
CA GLY A 135 23.53 -3.06 -3.28
C GLY A 135 22.76 -4.21 -3.95
N GLY A 136 21.43 -4.25 -3.76
CA GLY A 136 20.55 -5.35 -4.17
C GLY A 136 19.63 -5.09 -5.35
N TYR A 137 19.84 -4.01 -6.10
CA TYR A 137 18.85 -3.53 -7.07
C TYR A 137 18.55 -4.50 -8.23
N LYS A 138 19.52 -5.35 -8.61
CA LYS A 138 19.46 -6.20 -9.81
C LYS A 138 18.22 -7.08 -9.87
N THR A 139 17.99 -7.93 -8.86
CA THR A 139 16.83 -8.83 -8.83
C THR A 139 16.19 -8.84 -7.43
N PRO A 140 14.90 -9.22 -7.31
CA PRO A 140 14.24 -9.31 -6.00
C PRO A 140 15.02 -10.20 -5.02
N SER A 141 15.57 -11.33 -5.50
CA SER A 141 16.38 -12.25 -4.69
C SER A 141 17.67 -11.62 -4.15
N HIS A 142 18.35 -10.77 -4.95
CA HIS A 142 19.51 -10.02 -4.45
C HIS A 142 19.10 -9.02 -3.37
N THR A 143 17.94 -8.37 -3.53
CA THR A 143 17.42 -7.45 -2.52
C THR A 143 17.11 -8.17 -1.20
N ILE A 144 16.45 -9.32 -1.26
CA ILE A 144 16.18 -10.17 -0.08
C ILE A 144 17.48 -10.57 0.61
N SER A 145 18.45 -11.10 -0.15
CA SER A 145 19.73 -11.55 0.40
C SER A 145 20.48 -10.44 1.12
N ILE A 146 20.45 -9.21 0.59
CA ILE A 146 21.13 -8.07 1.21
C ILE A 146 20.38 -7.58 2.45
N ILE A 147 19.05 -7.49 2.41
CA ILE A 147 18.27 -7.12 3.60
C ILE A 147 18.49 -8.14 4.72
N ASP A 148 18.45 -9.43 4.40
CA ASP A 148 18.63 -10.50 5.39
C ASP A 148 20.07 -10.50 5.95
N LYS A 149 21.08 -10.23 5.13
CA LYS A 149 22.48 -10.15 5.58
C LYS A 149 22.72 -9.00 6.56
N TYR A 150 22.06 -7.87 6.36
CA TYR A 150 22.25 -6.65 7.15
C TYR A 150 21.06 -6.34 8.07
N SER A 151 20.24 -7.35 8.40
CA SER A 151 19.06 -7.20 9.25
C SER A 151 19.40 -6.58 10.60
N SER A 152 20.49 -7.03 11.23
CA SER A 152 20.94 -6.51 12.53
C SER A 152 21.25 -5.00 12.50
N ILE A 153 21.67 -4.47 11.35
CA ILE A 153 21.90 -3.03 11.19
C ILE A 153 20.56 -2.31 11.12
N LEU A 154 19.61 -2.82 10.33
CA LEU A 154 18.26 -2.26 10.23
C LEU A 154 17.56 -2.27 11.60
N GLU A 155 17.61 -3.39 12.34
CA GLU A 155 17.03 -3.49 13.70
C GLU A 155 17.61 -2.46 14.68
N GLN A 156 18.90 -2.15 14.57
CA GLN A 156 19.55 -1.20 15.48
C GLN A 156 19.10 0.25 15.27
N PHE A 157 18.80 0.64 14.02
CA PHE A 157 18.49 2.03 13.64
C PHE A 157 17.01 2.28 13.38
N ASN A 158 16.17 1.25 13.42
CA ASN A 158 14.75 1.34 13.13
C ASN A 158 13.94 0.99 14.38
N LYS A 159 13.75 1.98 15.26
CA LYS A 159 13.19 1.78 16.61
C LYS A 159 11.85 2.49 16.81
N ASN A 160 11.69 3.64 16.17
CA ASN A 160 10.55 4.52 16.38
C ASN A 160 9.63 4.54 15.15
N GLU A 161 8.39 4.99 15.33
CA GLU A 161 7.43 5.16 14.24
C GLU A 161 7.96 6.12 13.14
N ASN A 162 8.72 7.16 13.54
CA ASN A 162 9.38 8.06 12.58
C ASN A 162 10.40 7.32 11.71
N ASP A 163 11.13 6.35 12.27
CA ASP A 163 12.08 5.53 11.50
C ASP A 163 11.34 4.61 10.53
N HIS A 164 10.19 4.06 10.92
CA HIS A 164 9.34 3.27 10.02
C HIS A 164 8.87 4.12 8.84
N MET A 165 8.44 5.37 9.08
CA MET A 165 8.02 6.30 8.04
C MET A 165 9.17 6.67 7.09
N GLU A 166 10.37 6.92 7.62
CA GLU A 166 11.56 7.16 6.80
C GLU A 166 11.96 5.93 5.98
N CYS A 167 11.83 4.74 6.56
CA CYS A 167 12.10 3.46 5.90
C CYS A 167 11.14 3.25 4.70
N ILE A 168 9.83 3.47 4.90
CA ILE A 168 8.83 3.42 3.82
C ILE A 168 9.13 4.47 2.75
N SER A 169 9.43 5.70 3.16
CA SER A 169 9.77 6.81 2.26
C SER A 169 10.97 6.46 1.38
N ALA A 170 12.05 5.96 1.99
CA ALA A 170 13.25 5.57 1.27
C ALA A 170 12.99 4.43 0.28
N ALA A 171 12.19 3.42 0.65
CA ALA A 171 11.80 2.34 -0.26
C ALA A 171 10.95 2.85 -1.44
N TYR A 172 9.97 3.72 -1.17
CA TYR A 172 9.12 4.30 -2.20
C TYR A 172 9.94 5.15 -3.17
N TYR A 173 10.71 6.11 -2.66
CA TYR A 173 11.42 7.06 -3.51
C TYR A 173 12.55 6.42 -4.30
N PHE A 174 13.23 5.41 -3.74
CA PHE A 174 14.24 4.65 -4.47
C PHE A 174 13.65 3.95 -5.69
N TRP A 175 12.43 3.44 -5.59
CA TRP A 175 11.72 2.75 -6.67
C TRP A 175 10.52 3.54 -7.21
N LYS A 176 10.51 4.88 -7.14
CA LYS A 176 9.33 5.72 -7.41
C LYS A 176 8.60 5.34 -8.70
N ASN A 177 9.37 5.03 -9.75
CA ASN A 177 8.84 4.70 -11.06
C ASN A 177 8.63 3.20 -11.27
N ASN A 178 8.78 2.35 -10.25
CA ASN A 178 8.59 0.90 -10.31
C ASN A 178 7.62 0.41 -9.21
N PRO A 179 6.30 0.53 -9.45
CA PRO A 179 5.25 0.13 -8.50
C PRO A 179 5.37 -1.32 -8.01
N THR A 180 5.77 -2.24 -8.88
CA THR A 180 5.94 -3.65 -8.54
C THR A 180 7.09 -3.86 -7.55
N ARG A 181 8.23 -3.18 -7.76
CA ARG A 181 9.35 -3.23 -6.80
C ARG A 181 8.97 -2.58 -5.48
N ILE A 182 8.25 -1.46 -5.48
CA ILE A 182 7.76 -0.83 -4.24
C ILE A 182 6.93 -1.83 -3.44
N LYS A 183 5.90 -2.44 -4.04
CA LYS A 183 5.05 -3.43 -3.36
C LYS A 183 5.86 -4.59 -2.78
N HIS A 184 6.80 -5.12 -3.56
CA HIS A 184 7.66 -6.20 -3.11
C HIS A 184 8.53 -5.81 -1.90
N ILE A 185 9.16 -4.62 -1.93
CA ILE A 185 10.01 -4.16 -0.83
C ILE A 185 9.20 -3.86 0.42
N ILE A 186 8.04 -3.21 0.29
CA ILE A 186 7.16 -2.95 1.43
C ILE A 186 6.71 -4.26 2.10
N GLN A 187 6.27 -5.24 1.31
CA GLN A 187 5.92 -6.56 1.82
C GLN A 187 7.12 -7.27 2.48
N LEU A 188 8.31 -7.18 1.89
CA LEU A 188 9.52 -7.77 2.45
C LEU A 188 9.88 -7.15 3.81
N LEU A 189 9.86 -5.82 3.90
CA LEU A 189 10.19 -5.10 5.13
C LEU A 189 9.18 -5.42 6.25
N GLU A 190 7.90 -5.53 5.91
CA GLU A 190 6.86 -5.95 6.86
C GLU A 190 7.03 -7.40 7.31
N GLN A 191 7.31 -8.33 6.39
CA GLN A 191 7.54 -9.74 6.73
C GLN A 191 8.75 -9.92 7.68
N ARG A 192 9.74 -9.04 7.58
CA ARG A 192 10.91 -8.99 8.46
C ARG A 192 10.68 -8.16 9.73
N LYS A 193 9.47 -7.62 9.91
CA LYS A 193 9.08 -6.79 11.07
C LYS A 193 9.89 -5.50 11.22
N PHE A 194 10.46 -4.98 10.13
CA PHE A 194 11.04 -3.65 10.14
C PHE A 194 9.96 -2.57 10.11
N ILE A 195 8.84 -2.83 9.46
CA ILE A 195 7.71 -1.90 9.41
C ILE A 195 6.43 -2.65 9.73
N ASN A 196 5.40 -1.93 10.16
CA ASN A 196 4.11 -2.51 10.48
C ASN A 196 3.04 -2.08 9.45
N SER A 197 1.93 -2.81 9.39
CA SER A 197 0.85 -2.54 8.43
C SER A 197 0.20 -1.16 8.64
N HIS A 198 0.18 -0.67 9.88
CA HIS A 198 -0.41 0.61 10.25
C HIS A 198 0.36 1.78 9.61
N ASP A 199 1.68 1.80 9.76
CA ASP A 199 2.57 2.84 9.24
C ASP A 199 2.58 2.83 7.72
N ILE A 200 2.55 1.65 7.10
CA ILE A 200 2.40 1.50 5.64
C ILE A 200 1.12 2.18 5.16
N LEU A 201 -0.02 1.87 5.78
CA LEU A 201 -1.29 2.44 5.37
C LEU A 201 -1.33 3.96 5.59
N ASN A 202 -0.89 4.43 6.76
CA ASN A 202 -0.86 5.85 7.07
C ASN A 202 0.04 6.61 6.08
N TRP A 203 1.21 6.06 5.75
CA TRP A 203 2.13 6.65 4.77
C TRP A 203 1.52 6.73 3.37
N PHE A 204 0.93 5.65 2.85
CA PHE A 204 0.33 5.65 1.51
C PHE A 204 -0.94 6.50 1.41
N LEU A 205 -1.71 6.64 2.50
CA LEU A 205 -2.84 7.55 2.57
C LEU A 205 -2.38 9.02 2.56
N ASN A 206 -1.32 9.36 3.31
CA ASN A 206 -0.73 10.69 3.28
C ASN A 206 -0.15 11.00 1.89
N LEU A 207 0.51 10.03 1.24
CA LEU A 207 1.01 10.20 -0.12
C LEU A 207 -0.10 10.58 -1.11
N GLN A 208 -1.30 9.99 -0.97
CA GLN A 208 -2.46 10.33 -1.80
C GLN A 208 -2.91 11.77 -1.64
N TYR A 209 -2.86 12.28 -0.41
CA TYR A 209 -3.17 13.68 -0.11
C TYR A 209 -2.08 14.63 -0.61
N GLU A 210 -0.81 14.35 -0.32
CA GLU A 210 0.32 15.21 -0.67
C GLU A 210 0.49 15.38 -2.18
N GLN A 211 0.40 14.27 -2.93
CA GLN A 211 0.60 14.31 -4.38
C GLN A 211 -0.63 14.81 -5.14
N LYS A 212 -1.80 14.83 -4.48
CA LYS A 212 -3.12 15.10 -5.10
C LYS A 212 -3.26 14.35 -6.45
N SER A 213 -2.76 13.11 -6.50
CA SER A 213 -2.60 12.32 -7.71
C SER A 213 -3.62 11.18 -7.77
N VAL A 214 -4.03 10.81 -8.98
CA VAL A 214 -4.92 9.67 -9.24
C VAL A 214 -4.15 8.38 -9.52
N GLU A 215 -2.93 8.28 -8.97
CA GLU A 215 -2.08 7.11 -9.16
C GLU A 215 -2.70 5.84 -8.56
N LEU A 216 -2.44 4.72 -9.23
CA LEU A 216 -2.95 3.41 -8.82
C LEU A 216 -2.18 2.81 -7.64
N LEU A 217 -0.87 3.07 -7.56
CA LEU A 217 0.02 2.35 -6.63
C LEU A 217 -0.45 2.45 -5.17
N PRO A 218 -0.78 3.64 -4.62
CA PRO A 218 -1.14 3.73 -3.21
C PRO A 218 -2.42 2.95 -2.90
N TRP A 219 -3.41 3.00 -3.79
CA TRP A 219 -4.62 2.21 -3.66
C TRP A 219 -4.38 0.72 -3.85
N ASP A 220 -3.53 0.31 -4.79
CA ASP A 220 -3.18 -1.10 -4.93
C ASP A 220 -2.55 -1.64 -3.63
N VAL A 221 -1.73 -0.85 -2.93
CA VAL A 221 -1.17 -1.22 -1.63
C VAL A 221 -2.28 -1.29 -0.57
N ILE A 222 -3.08 -0.23 -0.43
CA ILE A 222 -4.20 -0.18 0.55
C ILE A 222 -5.16 -1.37 0.36
N PHE A 223 -5.60 -1.64 -0.88
CA PHE A 223 -6.49 -2.76 -1.18
C PHE A 223 -5.81 -4.12 -0.99
N THR A 224 -4.49 -4.22 -1.18
CA THR A 224 -3.76 -5.46 -0.84
C THR A 224 -3.90 -5.77 0.65
N TYR A 225 -3.74 -4.76 1.52
CA TYR A 225 -3.94 -4.94 2.96
C TYR A 225 -5.39 -5.23 3.34
N ILE A 226 -6.36 -4.50 2.77
CA ILE A 226 -7.79 -4.80 2.99
C ILE A 226 -8.09 -6.26 2.63
N ASN A 227 -7.55 -6.75 1.51
CA ASN A 227 -7.73 -8.13 1.06
C ASN A 227 -7.04 -9.14 1.99
N ILE A 228 -5.80 -8.88 2.43
CA ILE A 228 -5.09 -9.76 3.37
C ILE A 228 -5.89 -9.95 4.67
N TYR A 229 -6.33 -8.85 5.29
CA TYR A 229 -7.12 -8.90 6.53
C TYR A 229 -8.49 -9.54 6.31
N THR A 230 -9.11 -9.30 5.15
CA THR A 230 -10.37 -9.96 4.75
C THR A 230 -10.19 -11.47 4.61
N CYS A 231 -9.16 -11.92 3.91
CA CYS A 231 -8.83 -13.33 3.74
C CYS A 231 -8.51 -14.01 5.07
N ASN A 232 -7.75 -13.36 5.95
CA ASN A 232 -7.44 -13.87 7.29
C ASN A 232 -8.72 -14.06 8.12
N PHE A 233 -9.61 -13.07 8.13
CA PHE A 233 -10.90 -13.18 8.81
C PHE A 233 -11.75 -14.32 8.24
N ILE A 234 -11.86 -14.43 6.91
CA ILE A 234 -12.63 -15.50 6.26
C ILE A 234 -12.04 -16.87 6.62
N LYS A 235 -10.71 -17.02 6.56
CA LYS A 235 -10.01 -18.26 6.92
C LYS A 235 -10.34 -18.70 8.34
N TYR A 236 -10.18 -17.83 9.33
CA TYR A 236 -10.46 -18.17 10.73
C TYR A 236 -11.95 -18.36 11.02
N LYS A 237 -12.83 -17.63 10.32
CA LYS A 237 -14.28 -17.86 10.38
C LYS A 237 -14.64 -19.26 9.88
N THR A 238 -14.10 -19.66 8.74
CA THR A 238 -14.34 -21.00 8.17
C THR A 238 -13.76 -22.10 9.05
N GLU A 239 -12.56 -21.91 9.62
CA GLU A 239 -11.94 -22.84 10.57
C GLU A 239 -12.80 -23.04 11.83
N TYR A 240 -13.24 -21.95 12.45
CA TYR A 240 -14.15 -21.99 13.59
C TYR A 240 -15.48 -22.68 13.27
N SER A 241 -16.08 -22.38 12.11
CA SER A 241 -17.33 -23.03 11.68
C SER A 241 -17.17 -24.55 11.52
N LYS A 242 -16.04 -25.01 10.97
CA LYS A 242 -15.76 -26.44 10.81
C LYS A 242 -15.59 -27.12 12.17
N LEU A 243 -14.79 -26.54 13.07
CA LEU A 243 -14.59 -27.08 14.42
C LEU A 243 -15.90 -27.13 15.21
N LYS A 244 -16.74 -26.09 15.11
CA LYS A 244 -18.06 -26.06 15.76
C LYS A 244 -19.00 -27.18 15.29
N ILE A 245 -18.90 -27.60 14.02
CA ILE A 245 -19.70 -28.72 13.50
C ILE A 245 -19.17 -30.03 14.05
N ILE A 246 -17.85 -30.23 14.02
CA ILE A 246 -17.17 -31.44 14.54
C ILE A 246 -17.48 -31.61 16.02
N ASP A 247 -17.41 -30.54 16.79
CA ASP A 247 -17.67 -30.55 18.23
C ASP A 247 -19.10 -31.01 18.55
N LYS A 248 -20.10 -30.45 17.86
CA LYS A 248 -21.49 -30.91 17.94
C LYS A 248 -21.70 -32.36 17.53
N THR A 249 -20.90 -32.87 16.59
CA THR A 249 -20.97 -34.29 16.20
C THR A 249 -20.34 -35.17 17.26
N LYS A 250 -19.22 -34.73 17.86
CA LYS A 250 -18.54 -35.46 18.94
C LYS A 250 -19.36 -35.51 20.23
N GLU A 251 -20.08 -34.45 20.58
CA GLU A 251 -21.05 -34.45 21.68
C GLU A 251 -22.12 -35.55 21.52
N SER A 252 -22.43 -35.97 20.29
CA SER A 252 -23.38 -37.06 20.04
C SER A 252 -22.80 -38.48 20.18
N TYR A 253 -21.47 -38.60 20.21
CA TYR A 253 -20.75 -39.87 20.38
C TYR A 253 -19.98 -39.84 21.71
N ASP A 254 -20.66 -39.95 22.85
CA ASP A 254 -20.13 -40.01 24.23
C ASP A 254 -18.60 -40.27 24.32
N LEU A 255 -17.80 -39.20 24.22
CA LEU A 255 -16.34 -39.28 24.17
C LEU A 255 -15.77 -39.23 25.59
N GLY A 256 -14.59 -39.83 25.80
CA GLY A 256 -13.91 -39.74 27.10
C GLY A 256 -13.51 -38.31 27.46
N GLU A 257 -13.57 -37.96 28.75
CA GLU A 257 -13.36 -36.60 29.29
C GLU A 257 -12.11 -35.88 28.74
N ASN A 258 -10.99 -36.59 28.55
CA ASN A 258 -9.77 -36.01 28.00
C ASN A 258 -9.90 -35.57 26.51
N GLN A 259 -10.71 -36.27 25.71
CA GLN A 259 -10.95 -35.91 24.31
C GLN A 259 -11.93 -34.75 24.18
N GLN A 260 -12.88 -34.64 25.13
CA GLN A 260 -13.80 -33.52 25.25
C GLN A 260 -13.02 -32.23 25.57
N GLN A 261 -12.17 -32.26 26.61
CA GLN A 261 -11.37 -31.11 27.02
C GLN A 261 -10.45 -30.58 25.92
N GLN A 262 -9.82 -31.47 25.13
CA GLN A 262 -9.00 -31.06 23.99
C GLN A 262 -9.82 -30.44 22.84
N SER A 263 -11.06 -30.90 22.63
CA SER A 263 -11.97 -30.33 21.63
C SER A 263 -12.40 -28.92 22.02
N ASP A 264 -12.74 -28.73 23.29
CA ASP A 264 -13.15 -27.43 23.85
C ASP A 264 -12.02 -26.39 23.81
N GLU A 265 -10.78 -26.79 24.14
CA GLU A 265 -9.62 -25.92 24.09
C GLU A 265 -9.29 -25.49 22.64
N GLN A 266 -9.44 -26.41 21.67
CA GLN A 266 -9.28 -26.08 20.26
C GLN A 266 -10.38 -25.14 19.75
N LEU A 267 -11.63 -25.36 20.17
CA LEU A 267 -12.76 -24.52 19.77
C LEU A 267 -12.65 -23.10 20.36
N THR A 268 -12.25 -22.98 21.63
CA THR A 268 -12.03 -21.69 22.30
C THR A 268 -10.88 -20.92 21.64
N THR A 269 -9.77 -21.59 21.34
CA THR A 269 -8.64 -21.00 20.60
C THR A 269 -9.06 -20.49 19.22
N ALA A 270 -9.82 -21.30 18.46
CA ALA A 270 -10.31 -20.91 17.14
C ALA A 270 -11.31 -19.73 17.22
N LYS A 271 -12.17 -19.71 18.25
CA LYS A 271 -13.07 -18.59 18.53
C LYS A 271 -12.29 -17.31 18.78
N HIS A 272 -11.25 -17.37 19.62
CA HIS A 272 -10.40 -16.22 19.93
C HIS A 272 -9.71 -15.68 18.66
N LYS A 273 -9.05 -16.54 17.89
CA LYS A 273 -8.39 -16.14 16.61
C LYS A 273 -9.35 -15.45 15.65
N LYS A 274 -10.58 -15.98 15.52
CA LYS A 274 -11.62 -15.39 14.66
C LYS A 274 -12.04 -14.00 15.14
N GLU A 275 -12.27 -13.80 16.44
CA GLU A 275 -12.63 -12.48 16.99
C GLU A 275 -11.46 -11.49 16.88
N THR A 276 -10.22 -11.91 17.16
CA THR A 276 -9.03 -11.07 16.97
C THR A 276 -8.91 -10.59 15.53
N ALA A 277 -9.02 -11.49 14.55
CA ALA A 277 -8.93 -11.13 13.14
C ALA A 277 -10.09 -10.22 12.67
N LYS A 278 -11.29 -10.39 13.27
CA LYS A 278 -12.43 -9.51 13.02
C LYS A 278 -12.15 -8.08 13.51
N GLU A 279 -11.65 -7.93 14.73
CA GLU A 279 -11.33 -6.64 15.32
C GLU A 279 -10.15 -5.96 14.61
N GLU A 280 -9.12 -6.71 14.24
CA GLU A 280 -8.01 -6.21 13.43
C GLU A 280 -8.47 -5.67 12.08
N ARG A 281 -9.30 -6.43 11.34
CA ARG A 281 -9.90 -5.97 10.08
C ARG A 281 -10.75 -4.71 10.30
N LYS A 282 -11.56 -4.68 11.36
CA LYS A 282 -12.40 -3.52 11.69
C LYS A 282 -11.52 -2.29 11.92
N LYS A 283 -10.51 -2.37 12.79
CA LYS A 283 -9.57 -1.26 13.07
C LYS A 283 -8.92 -0.73 11.80
N LEU A 284 -8.49 -1.62 10.90
CA LEU A 284 -7.91 -1.25 9.61
C LEU A 284 -8.86 -0.41 8.76
N LEU A 285 -10.10 -0.87 8.62
CA LEU A 285 -11.12 -0.20 7.81
C LEU A 285 -11.52 1.16 8.40
N LEU A 286 -11.64 1.25 9.73
CA LEU A 286 -11.92 2.51 10.42
C LEU A 286 -10.80 3.53 10.18
N LEU A 287 -9.54 3.13 10.36
CA LEU A 287 -8.37 3.97 10.12
C LEU A 287 -8.37 4.54 8.70
N ILE A 288 -8.61 3.69 7.69
CA ILE A 288 -8.59 4.11 6.29
C ILE A 288 -9.70 5.13 6.01
N VAL A 289 -10.94 4.86 6.46
CA VAL A 289 -12.08 5.74 6.20
C VAL A 289 -11.95 7.07 6.94
N GLU A 290 -11.53 7.04 8.21
CA GLU A 290 -11.24 8.23 9.00
C GLU A 290 -10.19 9.11 8.31
N LYS A 291 -9.06 8.53 7.90
CA LYS A 291 -8.00 9.26 7.20
C LYS A 291 -8.47 9.84 5.87
N ILE A 292 -9.32 9.15 5.13
CA ILE A 292 -9.90 9.69 3.90
C ILE A 292 -10.75 10.93 4.20
N CYS A 293 -11.61 10.89 5.23
CA CYS A 293 -12.42 12.06 5.63
C CYS A 293 -11.54 13.25 6.06
N VAL A 294 -10.48 13.00 6.84
CA VAL A 294 -9.50 14.04 7.21
C VAL A 294 -8.80 14.63 5.98
N CYS A 295 -8.41 13.81 5.01
CA CYS A 295 -7.81 14.29 3.76
C CYS A 295 -8.78 15.14 2.93
N ILE A 296 -10.06 14.76 2.89
CA ILE A 296 -11.12 15.53 2.24
C ILE A 296 -11.26 16.89 2.93
N SER A 297 -11.34 16.90 4.26
CA SER A 297 -11.45 18.14 5.06
C SER A 297 -10.28 19.09 4.79
N ASN A 298 -9.05 18.61 4.94
CA ASN A 298 -7.85 19.42 4.72
C ASN A 298 -7.80 19.98 3.28
N TYR A 299 -8.24 19.21 2.29
CA TYR A 299 -8.30 19.69 0.91
C TYR A 299 -9.36 20.78 0.71
N VAL A 300 -10.53 20.66 1.34
CA VAL A 300 -11.58 21.68 1.29
C VAL A 300 -11.06 22.99 1.90
N GLU A 301 -10.41 22.92 3.06
CA GLU A 301 -9.79 24.08 3.72
C GLU A 301 -8.71 24.74 2.85
N ASP A 302 -7.81 23.94 2.26
CA ASP A 302 -6.79 24.41 1.30
C ASP A 302 -7.43 25.16 0.12
N CYS A 303 -8.50 24.62 -0.44
CA CYS A 303 -9.22 25.21 -1.57
C CYS A 303 -9.90 26.53 -1.19
N GLN A 304 -10.53 26.59 -0.02
CA GLN A 304 -11.14 27.82 0.51
C GLN A 304 -10.09 28.90 0.77
N ALA A 305 -8.97 28.54 1.40
CA ALA A 305 -7.88 29.47 1.66
C ALA A 305 -7.25 30.04 0.37
N GLN A 306 -7.20 29.23 -0.70
CA GLN A 306 -6.59 29.60 -1.97
C GLN A 306 -7.58 30.13 -3.03
N ASN A 307 -8.87 30.24 -2.71
CA ASN A 307 -9.95 30.58 -3.66
C ASN A 307 -9.93 29.71 -4.94
N LYS A 308 -9.64 28.42 -4.79
CA LYS A 308 -9.59 27.46 -5.91
C LYS A 308 -10.91 26.70 -6.03
N PRO A 309 -11.30 26.27 -7.24
CA PRO A 309 -12.46 25.41 -7.41
C PRO A 309 -12.27 24.11 -6.62
N LEU A 310 -13.29 23.73 -5.85
CA LEU A 310 -13.27 22.52 -5.02
C LEU A 310 -13.20 21.25 -5.90
N VAL A 311 -14.04 21.21 -6.93
CA VAL A 311 -14.18 20.02 -7.78
C VAL A 311 -13.01 19.92 -8.75
N CYS A 312 -12.13 18.98 -8.48
CA CYS A 312 -11.08 18.55 -9.39
C CYS A 312 -11.09 17.02 -9.58
N THR A 313 -10.31 16.51 -10.53
CA THR A 313 -10.21 15.07 -10.82
C THR A 313 -9.84 14.26 -9.58
N TRP A 314 -8.93 14.78 -8.74
CA TRP A 314 -8.52 14.11 -7.50
C TRP A 314 -9.63 14.11 -6.44
N PHE A 315 -10.38 15.21 -6.29
CA PHE A 315 -11.47 15.30 -5.32
C PHE A 315 -12.59 14.30 -5.65
N VAL A 316 -12.97 14.19 -6.93
CA VAL A 316 -13.94 13.18 -7.38
C VAL A 316 -13.39 11.77 -7.16
N TYR A 317 -12.10 11.57 -7.40
CA TYR A 317 -11.44 10.27 -7.21
C TYR A 317 -11.44 9.82 -5.74
N ILE A 318 -11.07 10.69 -4.79
CA ILE A 318 -11.04 10.34 -3.37
C ILE A 318 -12.44 10.09 -2.80
N LEU A 319 -13.45 10.86 -3.24
CA LEU A 319 -14.86 10.60 -2.88
C LEU A 319 -15.35 9.24 -3.37
N GLN A 320 -15.01 8.86 -4.61
CA GLN A 320 -15.37 7.55 -5.13
C GLN A 320 -14.62 6.41 -4.42
N ARG A 321 -13.44 6.66 -3.87
CA ARG A 321 -12.71 5.69 -3.04
C ARG A 321 -13.33 5.50 -1.67
N LEU A 322 -13.76 6.58 -1.02
CA LEU A 322 -14.54 6.53 0.20
C LEU A 322 -15.80 5.67 -0.03
N GLN A 323 -16.54 5.96 -1.10
CA GLN A 323 -17.71 5.18 -1.49
C GLN A 323 -17.36 3.71 -1.72
N GLN A 324 -16.29 3.40 -2.45
CA GLN A 324 -15.89 2.03 -2.72
C GLN A 324 -15.64 1.23 -1.43
N ILE A 325 -14.89 1.80 -0.48
CA ILE A 325 -14.52 1.11 0.76
C ILE A 325 -15.75 0.84 1.64
N LEU A 326 -16.64 1.82 1.79
CA LEU A 326 -17.87 1.67 2.55
C LEU A 326 -18.75 0.57 1.94
N PHE A 327 -18.99 0.62 0.64
CA PHE A 327 -19.93 -0.27 -0.04
C PHE A 327 -19.41 -1.71 -0.20
N GLU A 328 -18.10 -1.90 -0.42
CA GLU A 328 -17.51 -3.25 -0.47
C GLU A 328 -17.46 -3.91 0.92
N ASN A 329 -17.59 -3.12 2.01
CA ASN A 329 -17.50 -3.60 3.39
C ASN A 329 -18.75 -3.29 4.22
N ILE A 330 -19.95 -3.29 3.59
CA ILE A 330 -21.23 -3.00 4.27
C ILE A 330 -21.38 -3.76 5.59
N GLY A 331 -21.12 -5.07 5.60
CA GLY A 331 -21.26 -5.90 6.80
C GLY A 331 -20.34 -5.52 7.98
N CYS A 332 -19.31 -4.70 7.75
CA CYS A 332 -18.47 -4.14 8.81
C CYS A 332 -19.04 -2.82 9.34
N PHE A 333 -19.55 -1.95 8.46
CA PHE A 333 -19.95 -0.58 8.77
C PHE A 333 -21.42 -0.41 9.14
N CYS A 334 -22.32 -1.29 8.68
CA CYS A 334 -23.78 -1.11 8.87
C CYS A 334 -24.21 -1.04 10.34
N TYR A 335 -23.45 -1.65 11.24
CA TYR A 335 -23.72 -1.62 12.69
C TYR A 335 -22.97 -0.51 13.45
N LEU A 336 -22.16 0.30 12.77
CA LEU A 336 -21.29 1.31 13.38
C LEU A 336 -21.88 2.73 13.22
N HIS A 337 -23.13 2.92 13.64
CA HIS A 337 -23.83 4.19 13.47
C HIS A 337 -23.11 5.39 14.10
N GLU A 338 -22.59 5.25 15.32
CA GLU A 338 -21.84 6.32 16.00
C GLU A 338 -20.59 6.73 15.21
N PHE A 339 -19.84 5.75 14.69
CA PHE A 339 -18.67 6.03 13.86
C PHE A 339 -19.06 6.69 12.54
N LEU A 340 -20.14 6.22 11.88
CA LEU A 340 -20.59 6.85 10.63
C LEU A 340 -21.01 8.31 10.84
N GLN A 341 -21.54 8.66 12.02
CA GLN A 341 -21.80 10.06 12.37
C GLN A 341 -20.49 10.83 12.62
N SER A 342 -19.52 10.25 13.33
CA SER A 342 -18.22 10.91 13.54
C SER A 342 -17.44 11.16 12.23
N LEU A 343 -17.70 10.39 11.17
CA LEU A 343 -17.13 10.67 9.84
C LEU A 343 -17.57 12.02 9.27
N ILE A 344 -18.77 12.49 9.62
CA ILE A 344 -19.26 13.81 9.22
C ILE A 344 -18.40 14.89 9.90
N ASP A 345 -18.15 14.72 11.20
CA ASP A 345 -17.28 15.62 11.96
C ASP A 345 -15.85 15.61 11.43
N PHE A 346 -15.28 14.43 11.14
CA PHE A 346 -13.93 14.32 10.56
C PHE A 346 -13.81 14.96 9.18
N SER A 347 -14.91 15.08 8.44
CA SER A 347 -14.96 15.76 7.15
C SER A 347 -15.26 17.26 7.27
N ASN A 348 -15.39 17.82 8.48
CA ASN A 348 -15.87 19.19 8.72
C ASN A 348 -17.24 19.48 8.08
N ASN A 349 -18.18 18.54 8.17
CA ASN A 349 -19.54 18.63 7.61
C ASN A 349 -19.58 18.82 6.09
N GLU A 350 -18.64 18.22 5.37
CA GLU A 350 -18.59 18.30 3.91
C GLU A 350 -19.82 17.62 3.26
N GLU A 351 -20.50 18.34 2.36
CA GLU A 351 -21.79 17.92 1.80
C GLU A 351 -21.71 16.63 0.98
N HIS A 352 -20.65 16.43 0.18
CA HIS A 352 -20.48 15.22 -0.62
C HIS A 352 -20.24 13.98 0.26
N VAL A 353 -19.49 14.10 1.37
CA VAL A 353 -19.32 13.04 2.37
C VAL A 353 -20.67 12.71 3.01
N VAL A 354 -21.43 13.72 3.43
CA VAL A 354 -22.78 13.53 3.99
C VAL A 354 -23.71 12.82 3.00
N GLU A 355 -23.65 13.17 1.71
CA GLU A 355 -24.44 12.52 0.67
C GLU A 355 -24.04 11.04 0.49
N ILE A 356 -22.73 10.73 0.46
CA ILE A 356 -22.23 9.35 0.39
C ILE A 356 -22.73 8.54 1.58
N LEU A 357 -22.70 9.10 2.78
CA LEU A 357 -23.16 8.43 4.00
C LEU A 357 -24.69 8.21 4.00
N LYS A 358 -25.48 9.19 3.54
CA LYS A 358 -26.94 9.03 3.35
C LYS A 358 -27.25 7.91 2.35
N ARG A 359 -26.56 7.89 1.21
CA ARG A 359 -26.69 6.83 0.19
C ARG A 359 -26.28 5.48 0.77
N PHE A 360 -25.20 5.42 1.55
CA PHE A 360 -24.77 4.19 2.22
C PHE A 360 -25.82 3.68 3.21
N GLN A 361 -26.39 4.56 4.05
CA GLN A 361 -27.45 4.23 5.01
C GLN A 361 -28.71 3.70 4.32
N SER A 362 -29.09 4.29 3.18
CA SER A 362 -30.27 3.87 2.41
C SER A 362 -30.25 2.41 1.89
N ILE A 363 -29.09 1.75 1.90
CA ILE A 363 -28.95 0.36 1.42
C ILE A 363 -29.44 -0.66 2.46
N TYR A 364 -29.41 -0.31 3.75
CA TYR A 364 -29.70 -1.25 4.84
C TYR A 364 -30.69 -0.73 5.88
N THR A 365 -31.17 0.50 5.74
CA THR A 365 -32.48 0.94 6.27
C THR A 365 -33.58 0.43 5.37
#